data_AF-A0A851BRW9-F1
#
_entry.id   AF-A0A851BRW9-F1
#
_cell.length_a   1.000
_cell.length_b   1.000
_cell.length_c   1.000
_cell.angle_alpha   90.00
_cell.angle_beta   90.00
_cell.angle_gamma   90.00
#
_symmetry.space_group_name_H-M   'P 1'
#
loop_
_entity.id
_entity.type
_entity.pdbx_description
1 polymer ?
#
loop_
_entity_poly.entity_id
_entity_poly.type
_entity_poly.pdbx_seq_one_letter_code
_entity_poly.pdbx_strand_id
1 'polypeptide(L)'
;EAGQQGALQCGSCGMLLAAGVAEDRLQHLRHHLRLRHALRFPGWKSERVVAEFWDGRIVLVLPGDPKYALSKAWAVLEQADAELGFPGPFPGQFPGNSRLYLFIHPRGAVIGCAEAQPIRQ
;
A
#
# COMPACT_ATOMS: atom_id res chain seq x y z
N GLU A 1 -5.26 35.43 19.91
CA GLU A 1 -6.29 34.37 19.94
C GLU A 1 -5.92 33.31 18.91
N ALA A 2 -5.39 32.17 19.35
CA ALA A 2 -5.01 31.09 18.44
C ALA A 2 -6.24 30.23 18.17
N GLY A 3 -6.88 30.48 17.02
CA GLY A 3 -8.05 29.71 16.59
C GLY A 3 -7.69 28.23 16.46
N GLN A 4 -8.40 27.39 17.22
CA GLN A 4 -8.36 25.94 17.09
C GLN A 4 -8.88 25.57 15.68
N GLN A 5 -8.01 25.55 14.69
CA GLN A 5 -8.34 24.95 13.39
C GLN A 5 -8.42 23.43 13.62
N GLY A 6 -9.63 22.89 13.56
CA GLY A 6 -9.90 21.47 13.80
C GLY A 6 -9.10 20.55 12.87
N ALA A 7 -9.09 19.25 13.21
CA ALA A 7 -8.42 18.24 12.39
C ALA A 7 -9.02 18.20 10.98
N LEU A 8 -8.15 18.14 9.97
CA LEU A 8 -8.49 18.03 8.55
C LEU A 8 -8.01 16.69 8.03
N GLN A 9 -8.73 16.12 7.04
CA GLN A 9 -8.29 14.92 6.34
C GLN A 9 -7.63 15.30 5.01
N CYS A 10 -6.43 14.77 4.75
CA CYS A 10 -5.79 14.93 3.46
C CYS A 10 -6.53 14.11 2.40
N GLY A 11 -7.11 14.77 1.39
CA GLY A 11 -7.85 14.09 0.32
C GLY A 11 -7.02 13.20 -0.61
N SER A 12 -5.69 13.14 -0.45
CA SER A 12 -4.81 12.32 -1.31
C SER A 12 -4.03 11.22 -0.59
N CYS A 13 -3.90 11.26 0.73
CA CYS A 13 -3.35 10.15 1.53
C CYS A 13 -4.29 9.66 2.63
N GLY A 14 -5.39 10.36 2.90
CA GLY A 14 -6.36 9.99 3.94
C GLY A 14 -5.96 10.32 5.37
N MET A 15 -4.72 10.76 5.62
CA MET A 15 -4.24 11.10 6.96
C MET A 15 -4.98 12.30 7.56
N LEU A 16 -5.34 12.18 8.84
CA LEU A 16 -5.85 13.29 9.66
C LEU A 16 -4.69 14.14 10.20
N LEU A 17 -4.78 15.45 10.12
CA LEU A 17 -3.77 16.39 10.62
C LEU A 17 -4.39 17.67 11.20
N ALA A 18 -3.76 18.27 12.21
CA ALA A 18 -4.06 19.64 12.62
C ALA A 18 -3.22 20.63 11.81
N ALA A 19 -3.81 21.31 10.82
CA ALA A 19 -3.08 22.21 9.91
C ALA A 19 -2.39 23.39 10.62
N GLY A 20 -2.90 23.81 11.78
CA GLY A 20 -2.30 24.84 12.62
C GLY A 20 -1.02 24.41 13.36
N VAL A 21 -0.75 23.11 13.47
CA VAL A 21 0.39 22.55 14.21
C VAL A 21 1.54 22.26 13.25
N ALA A 22 2.73 22.78 13.52
CA ALA A 22 3.91 22.57 12.66
C ALA A 22 4.39 21.11 12.67
N GLU A 23 4.38 20.46 13.84
CA GLU A 23 4.76 19.05 14.03
C GLU A 23 3.90 18.13 13.15
N ASP A 24 2.57 18.25 13.25
CA ASP A 24 1.60 17.50 12.45
C ASP A 24 1.82 17.68 10.95
N ARG A 25 2.09 18.90 10.50
CA ARG A 25 2.38 19.18 9.08
C ARG A 25 3.65 18.45 8.61
N LEU A 26 4.70 18.44 9.43
CA LEU A 26 5.93 17.71 9.12
C LEU A 26 5.70 16.19 9.10
N GLN A 27 4.93 15.67 10.06
CA GLN A 27 4.56 14.25 10.07
C GLN A 27 3.73 13.87 8.85
N HIS A 28 2.74 14.68 8.49
CA HIS A 28 1.93 14.52 7.28
C HIS A 28 2.81 14.47 6.02
N LEU A 29 3.76 15.39 5.85
CA LEU A 29 4.66 15.38 4.70
C LEU A 29 5.50 14.09 4.62
N ARG A 30 6.04 13.62 5.76
CA ARG A 30 6.81 12.37 5.81
C ARG A 30 5.95 11.15 5.45
N HIS A 31 4.76 11.07 6.02
CA HIS A 31 3.79 10.01 5.71
C HIS A 31 3.41 10.05 4.23
N HIS A 32 3.10 11.23 3.70
CA HIS A 32 2.68 11.42 2.31
C HIS A 32 3.72 10.94 1.30
N LEU A 33 4.99 11.30 1.53
CA LEU A 33 6.10 10.87 0.68
C LEU A 33 6.32 9.35 0.74
N ARG A 34 6.29 8.78 1.94
CA ARG A 34 6.45 7.33 2.14
C ARG A 34 5.33 6.56 1.45
N LEU A 35 4.08 6.93 1.68
CA LEU A 35 2.91 6.26 1.10
C LEU A 35 2.92 6.33 -0.43
N ARG A 36 3.15 7.53 -1.00
CA ARG A 36 3.23 7.69 -2.46
C ARG A 36 4.34 6.86 -3.08
N HIS A 37 5.51 6.81 -2.44
CA HIS A 37 6.61 6.00 -2.93
C HIS A 37 6.28 4.49 -2.84
N ALA A 38 5.76 4.04 -1.70
CA ALA A 38 5.42 2.65 -1.45
C ALA A 38 4.29 2.14 -2.37
N LEU A 39 3.32 2.98 -2.74
CA LEU A 39 2.19 2.61 -3.60
C LEU A 39 2.45 2.81 -5.10
N ARG A 40 3.44 3.63 -5.51
CA ARG A 40 3.76 3.86 -6.93
C ARG A 40 4.06 2.57 -7.70
N PHE A 41 3.36 2.34 -8.81
CA PHE A 41 3.51 1.16 -9.66
C PHE A 41 3.63 1.60 -11.13
N PRO A 42 4.85 1.79 -11.65
CA PRO A 42 5.04 2.25 -13.03
C PRO A 42 4.75 1.18 -14.09
N GLY A 43 4.45 -0.05 -13.68
CA GLY A 43 4.32 -1.22 -14.55
C GLY A 43 5.54 -2.13 -14.49
N TRP A 44 5.34 -3.41 -14.81
CA TRP A 44 6.41 -4.39 -15.00
C TRP A 44 6.46 -4.87 -16.45
N LYS A 45 7.62 -5.37 -16.88
CA LYS A 45 7.76 -5.99 -18.21
C LYS A 45 6.86 -7.22 -18.38
N SER A 46 6.68 -7.98 -17.30
CA SER A 46 5.80 -9.13 -17.23
C SER A 46 4.96 -9.02 -15.97
N GLU A 47 3.65 -8.97 -16.16
CA GLU A 47 2.63 -8.90 -15.11
C GLU A 47 1.70 -10.10 -15.26
N ARG A 48 1.40 -10.78 -14.15
CA ARG A 48 0.36 -11.80 -14.12
C ARG A 48 -0.98 -11.13 -13.82
N VAL A 49 -1.62 -10.59 -14.84
CA VAL A 49 -2.96 -9.99 -14.72
C VAL A 49 -4.00 -11.11 -14.62
N VAL A 50 -4.83 -11.08 -13.57
CA VAL A 50 -5.87 -12.10 -13.31
C VAL A 50 -7.29 -11.55 -13.46
N ALA A 51 -7.45 -10.23 -13.50
CA ALA A 51 -8.71 -9.57 -13.82
C ALA A 51 -8.45 -8.15 -14.34
N GLU A 52 -9.30 -7.68 -15.25
CA GLU A 52 -9.28 -6.32 -15.79
C GLU A 52 -10.64 -5.66 -15.59
N PHE A 53 -10.61 -4.36 -15.33
CA PHE A 53 -11.76 -3.51 -15.07
C PHE A 53 -11.61 -2.19 -15.82
N TRP A 54 -12.68 -1.41 -15.86
CA TRP A 54 -12.67 -0.08 -16.49
C TRP A 54 -11.81 0.93 -15.72
N ASP A 55 -11.61 0.71 -14.41
CA ASP A 55 -10.87 1.57 -13.49
C ASP A 55 -9.55 0.95 -12.98
N GLY A 56 -9.11 -0.16 -13.57
CA GLY A 56 -7.84 -0.78 -13.20
C GLY A 56 -7.73 -2.26 -13.55
N ARG A 57 -6.76 -2.93 -12.93
CA ARG A 57 -6.52 -4.37 -13.11
C ARG A 57 -5.98 -5.00 -11.84
N ILE A 58 -6.18 -6.30 -11.69
CA ILE A 58 -5.63 -7.09 -10.59
C ILE A 58 -4.42 -7.89 -11.09
N VAL A 59 -3.29 -7.70 -10.42
CA VAL A 59 -2.05 -8.47 -10.63
C VAL A 59 -1.85 -9.45 -9.48
N LEU A 60 -1.53 -10.70 -9.80
CA LEU A 60 -1.22 -11.75 -8.82
C LEU A 60 0.29 -11.93 -8.68
N VAL A 61 0.78 -11.81 -7.44
CA VAL A 61 2.16 -12.13 -7.04
C VAL A 61 2.19 -13.44 -6.26
N LEU A 62 3.12 -14.32 -6.63
CA LEU A 62 3.36 -15.63 -6.01
C LEU A 62 4.76 -15.70 -5.40
N PRO A 63 5.01 -16.56 -4.40
CA PRO A 63 6.32 -16.69 -3.72
C PRO A 63 7.51 -16.99 -4.64
N GLY A 64 7.28 -17.58 -5.81
CA GLY A 64 8.32 -17.89 -6.81
C GLY A 64 8.57 -16.79 -7.84
N ASP A 65 7.89 -15.63 -7.72
CA ASP A 65 8.06 -14.54 -8.67
C ASP A 65 9.39 -13.79 -8.50
N PRO A 66 9.82 -13.00 -9.50
CA PRO A 66 11.03 -12.22 -9.42
C PRO A 66 11.10 -11.32 -8.18
N LYS A 67 12.32 -11.09 -7.68
CA LYS A 67 12.57 -10.28 -6.46
C LYS A 67 11.89 -8.91 -6.49
N TYR A 68 11.83 -8.24 -7.65
CA TYR A 68 11.16 -6.93 -7.75
C TYR A 68 9.66 -7.01 -7.43
N ALA A 69 9.00 -8.11 -7.80
CA ALA A 69 7.57 -8.32 -7.56
C ALA A 69 7.30 -8.60 -6.09
N LEU A 70 8.12 -9.48 -5.50
CA LEU A 70 8.08 -9.78 -4.08
C LEU A 70 8.38 -8.54 -3.23
N SER A 71 9.44 -7.78 -3.54
CA SER A 71 9.77 -6.55 -2.81
C SER A 71 8.65 -5.51 -2.87
N LYS A 72 7.97 -5.38 -4.01
CA LYS A 72 6.83 -4.47 -4.15
C LYS A 72 5.62 -4.95 -3.34
N ALA A 73 5.34 -6.25 -3.39
CA ALA A 73 4.31 -6.90 -2.58
C ALA A 73 4.51 -6.63 -1.09
N TRP A 74 5.72 -6.85 -0.58
CA TRP A 74 6.08 -6.55 0.81
C TRP A 74 5.91 -5.09 1.18
N ALA A 75 6.38 -4.16 0.33
CA ALA A 75 6.25 -2.73 0.60
C ALA A 75 4.78 -2.29 0.70
N VAL A 76 3.88 -2.90 -0.09
CA VAL A 76 2.44 -2.62 -0.02
C VAL A 76 1.83 -3.20 1.26
N LEU A 77 2.14 -4.45 1.61
CA LEU A 77 1.69 -5.08 2.85
C LEU A 77 2.16 -4.32 4.09
N GLU A 78 3.40 -3.83 4.10
CA GLU A 78 3.93 -3.01 5.18
C GLU A 78 3.16 -1.71 5.38
N GLN A 79 2.66 -1.08 4.31
CA GLN A 79 1.77 0.07 4.46
C GLN A 79 0.42 -0.34 5.05
N ALA A 80 -0.16 -1.45 4.60
CA ALA A 80 -1.44 -1.94 5.13
C ALA A 80 -1.35 -2.30 6.62
N ASP A 81 -0.30 -3.02 7.03
CA ASP A 81 -0.07 -3.41 8.42
C ASP A 81 0.16 -2.20 9.32
N ALA A 82 0.92 -1.20 8.85
CA ALA A 82 1.14 0.04 9.60
C ALA A 82 -0.16 0.81 9.85
N GLU A 83 -1.08 0.86 8.87
CA GLU A 83 -2.40 1.48 9.02
C GLU A 83 -3.31 0.69 9.99
N LEU A 84 -3.17 -0.63 10.04
CA LEU A 84 -3.90 -1.49 10.97
C LEU A 84 -3.28 -1.55 12.38
N GLY A 85 -2.11 -0.94 12.58
CA GLY A 85 -1.39 -0.95 13.85
C GLY A 85 -0.66 -2.26 14.16
N PHE A 86 -0.45 -3.12 13.16
CA PHE A 86 0.38 -4.31 13.32
C PHE A 86 1.87 -3.93 13.26
N PRO A 87 2.75 -4.59 14.05
CA PRO A 87 4.17 -4.55 13.75
C PRO A 87 4.33 -5.10 12.33
N GLY A 88 4.90 -4.29 11.43
CA GLY A 88 4.93 -4.56 9.99
C GLY A 88 5.41 -5.98 9.65
N PRO A 89 5.16 -6.44 8.41
CA PRO A 89 5.34 -7.83 8.05
C PRO A 89 6.74 -8.28 8.40
N PHE A 90 6.87 -9.39 9.14
CA PHE A 90 8.17 -9.93 9.49
C PHE A 90 8.97 -10.18 8.20
N PRO A 91 10.11 -9.50 7.99
CA PRO A 91 10.85 -9.62 6.75
C PRO A 91 11.30 -11.08 6.57
N GLY A 92 10.84 -11.69 5.47
CA GLY A 92 11.39 -12.96 4.98
C GLY A 92 10.47 -14.17 4.99
N GLN A 93 9.16 -14.06 5.27
CA GLN A 93 8.25 -15.20 5.19
C GLN A 93 6.99 -14.87 4.39
N PHE A 94 7.07 -14.92 3.05
CA PHE A 94 5.86 -15.17 2.26
C PHE A 94 5.54 -16.64 2.52
N PRO A 95 4.40 -16.99 3.12
CA PRO A 95 4.06 -18.39 3.29
C PRO A 95 4.09 -19.04 1.90
N GLY A 96 4.72 -20.22 1.77
CA GLY A 96 5.03 -20.80 0.45
C GLY A 96 3.80 -21.04 -0.43
N ASN A 97 2.59 -20.97 0.14
CA ASN A 97 1.32 -21.12 -0.57
C ASN A 97 0.44 -19.85 -0.57
N SER A 98 0.94 -18.70 -0.10
CA SER A 98 0.15 -17.47 -0.11
C SER A 98 0.09 -16.87 -1.51
N ARG A 99 -1.00 -16.15 -1.76
CA ARG A 99 -1.29 -15.48 -3.03
C ARG A 99 -1.59 -14.02 -2.72
N LEU A 100 -0.81 -13.11 -3.28
CA LEU A 100 -1.04 -11.69 -3.09
C LEU A 100 -1.65 -11.08 -4.35
N TYR A 101 -2.81 -10.47 -4.20
CA TYR A 101 -3.51 -9.76 -5.24
C TYR A 101 -3.30 -8.26 -5.04
N LEU A 102 -2.89 -7.55 -6.09
CA LEU A 102 -2.70 -6.10 -6.08
C LEU A 102 -3.63 -5.46 -7.10
N PHE A 103 -4.45 -4.51 -6.68
CA PHE A 103 -5.26 -3.70 -7.59
C PHE A 103 -4.47 -2.48 -8.05
N ILE A 104 -4.27 -2.37 -9.36
CA ILE A 104 -3.48 -1.32 -10.01
C ILE A 104 -4.41 -0.35 -10.72
N HIS A 105 -4.38 0.91 -10.28
CA HIS A 105 -5.08 2.00 -10.95
C HIS A 105 -4.37 2.38 -12.27
N PRO A 106 -5.08 2.80 -13.33
CA PRO A 106 -4.51 3.14 -14.64
C PRO A 106 -3.42 4.22 -14.60
N ARG A 107 -3.45 5.09 -13.57
CA ARG A 107 -2.40 6.10 -13.32
C ARG A 107 -1.11 5.55 -12.69
N GLY A 108 -0.97 4.23 -12.55
CA GLY A 108 0.26 3.59 -12.08
C GLY A 108 0.43 3.66 -10.56
N ALA A 109 -0.62 3.32 -9.82
CA ALA A 109 -0.58 3.21 -8.36
C ALA A 109 -1.27 1.93 -7.89
N VAL A 110 -0.72 1.28 -6.87
CA VAL A 110 -1.42 0.23 -6.13
C VAL A 110 -2.42 0.91 -5.20
N ILE A 111 -3.70 0.62 -5.35
CA ILE A 111 -4.78 1.21 -4.53
C ILE A 111 -5.54 0.16 -3.70
N GLY A 112 -5.17 -1.11 -3.82
CA GLY A 112 -5.71 -2.18 -3.00
C GLY A 112 -4.79 -3.40 -3.00
N CYS A 113 -4.82 -4.16 -1.91
CA CYS A 113 -4.13 -5.44 -1.79
C CYS A 113 -4.96 -6.46 -1.03
N ALA A 114 -4.80 -7.75 -1.35
CA ALA A 114 -5.40 -8.85 -0.61
C ALA A 114 -4.44 -10.05 -0.57
N GLU A 115 -4.10 -10.53 0.62
CA GLU A 115 -3.35 -11.78 0.81
C GLU A 115 -4.33 -12.92 1.08
N ALA A 116 -4.17 -14.03 0.36
CA ALA A 116 -4.94 -15.24 0.57
C ALA A 116 -4.00 -16.41 0.88
N GLN A 117 -4.36 -17.21 1.88
CA GLN A 117 -3.65 -18.42 2.29
C GLN A 117 -4.61 -19.61 2.31
N PRO A 118 -4.17 -20.80 1.88
CA PRO A 118 -5.01 -21.99 1.99
C PRO A 118 -5.17 -22.38 3.46
N ILE A 119 -6.41 -22.57 3.88
CA ILE A 119 -6.75 -23.14 5.19
C ILE A 119 -6.85 -24.66 5.07
N ARG A 120 -6.42 -25.37 6.11
CA ARG A 120 -6.72 -26.81 6.28
C ARG A 120 -7.89 -26.92 7.26
N GLN A 121 -8.91 -27.68 6.88
CA GLN A 121 -9.99 -28.09 7.78
C GLN A 121 -9.54 -29.25 8.65
#